data_AF-A0A0A6PKC2-F1
#
_entry.id   AF-A0A0A6PKC2-F1
#
_cell.length_a   1.000
_cell.length_b   1.000
_cell.length_c   1.000
_cell.angle_alpha   90.00
_cell.angle_beta   90.00
_cell.angle_gamma   90.00
#
_symmetry.space_group_name_H-M   'P 1'
#
loop_
_entity.id
_entity.type
_entity.pdbx_description
1 polymer ?
#
loop_
_entity_poly.entity_id
_entity_poly.type
_entity_poly.pdbx_seq_one_letter_code
_entity_poly.pdbx_strand_id
1 'polypeptide(L)' 'MDLNLLRQDEIWFLEKDEQGASHLYSLINLKMSPDLNIQKGYLQGRFGGIPFLGELDQLG' A
#
# COMPACT_ATOMS: atom_id res chain seq x y z
N MET A 1 8.23 -3.43 0.49
CA MET A 1 8.24 -2.24 1.37
C MET A 1 9.04 -2.60 2.59
N ASP A 2 10.17 -1.94 2.79
CA ASP A 2 11.07 -2.22 3.92
C ASP A 2 11.00 -1.06 4.91
N LEU A 3 10.56 -1.35 6.14
CA LEU A 3 10.45 -0.36 7.21
C LEU A 3 11.81 0.00 7.84
N ASN A 4 12.88 -0.71 7.48
CA ASN A 4 14.25 -0.31 7.85
C ASN A 4 14.77 0.82 6.95
N LEU A 5 14.19 0.98 5.76
CA LEU A 5 14.52 2.05 4.81
C LEU A 5 13.60 3.26 4.93
N LEU A 6 12.33 3.07 5.33
CA LEU A 6 11.33 4.12 5.46
C LEU A 6 10.59 4.00 6.80
N ARG A 7 10.45 5.10 7.54
CA ARG A 7 9.67 5.11 8.79
C ARG A 7 8.17 5.12 8.48
N GLN A 8 7.35 4.68 9.43
CA GLN A 8 5.89 4.55 9.20
C GLN A 8 5.21 5.90 8.90
N ASP A 9 5.69 7.01 9.48
CA ASP A 9 5.24 8.38 9.23
C ASP A 9 5.61 8.91 7.84
N GLU A 10 6.53 8.24 7.15
CA GLU A 10 6.98 8.58 5.80
C GLU A 10 6.20 7.81 4.72
N ILE A 11 5.30 6.90 5.11
CA ILE A 11 4.55 6.06 4.19
C ILE A 11 3.12 6.60 4.01
N TRP A 12 2.78 6.80 2.74
CA TRP A 12 1.49 7.29 2.29
C TRP A 12 0.96 6.40 1.17
N PHE A 13 -0.33 6.08 1.21
CA PHE A 13 -1.05 5.33 0.18
C PHE A 13 -1.95 6.27 -0.60
N LEU A 14 -1.96 6.08 -1.92
CA LEU A 14 -2.83 6.79 -2.84
C LEU A 14 -3.65 5.74 -3.59
N GLU A 15 -4.96 5.89 -3.59
CA GLU A 15 -5.86 5.08 -4.40
C GLU A 15 -6.84 5.94 -5.16
N LYS A 16 -7.26 5.47 -6.34
CA LYS A 16 -8.28 6.13 -7.13
C LYS A 16 -9.59 5.36 -6.99
N ASP A 17 -10.66 6.05 -6.62
CA ASP A 17 -11.98 5.43 -6.57
C ASP A 17 -12.58 5.23 -7.97
N GLU A 18 -13.72 4.56 -8.02
CA GLU A 18 -14.46 4.29 -9.25
C GLU A 18 -14.95 5.57 -9.96
N GLN A 19 -15.06 6.68 -9.23
CA GLN A 19 -15.44 7.99 -9.76
C GLN A 19 -14.24 8.79 -10.27
N GLY A 20 -13.02 8.24 -10.14
CA GLY A 20 -11.79 8.86 -10.59
C GLY A 20 -11.17 9.84 -9.58
N ALA A 21 -11.74 9.98 -8.38
CA ALA A 21 -11.16 10.81 -7.33
C ALA A 21 -10.00 10.07 -6.64
N SER A 22 -8.97 10.82 -6.24
CA SER A 22 -7.80 10.27 -5.55
C SER A 22 -7.94 10.44 -4.04
N HIS A 23 -7.73 9.34 -3.30
CA HIS A 23 -7.75 9.29 -1.84
C HIS A 23 -6.34 9.05 -1.33
N LEU A 24 -5.83 10.00 -0.55
CA LEU A 24 -4.50 9.96 0.07
C LEU A 24 -4.64 9.72 1.58
N TYR A 25 -3.93 8.73 2.11
CA TYR A 25 -3.89 8.49 3.55
C TYR A 25 -2.54 7.95 4.01
N SER A 26 -2.17 8.26 5.25
CA SER A 26 -0.90 7.81 5.85
C SER A 26 -1.05 6.45 6.51
N LEU A 27 0.02 5.65 6.46
CA LEU A 27 0.12 4.38 7.16
C LEU A 27 -0.10 4.53 8.68
N ILE A 28 0.32 5.64 9.29
CA ILE A 28 0.18 5.87 10.75
C ILE A 28 -1.27 5.98 11.21
N ASN A 29 -2.18 6.34 10.29
CA ASN A 29 -3.60 6.47 10.61
C ASN A 29 -4.29 5.10 10.71
N LEU A 30 -3.62 4.03 10.30
CA LEU A 30 -4.12 2.66 10.38
C LEU A 30 -3.77 2.05 11.74
N LYS A 31 -4.79 1.57 12.46
CA LYS A 31 -4.58 0.82 13.70
C LYS A 31 -4.02 -0.57 13.36
N MET A 32 -2.71 -0.73 13.48
CA MET A 32 -2.01 -1.97 13.15
C MET A 32 -1.25 -2.54 14.35
N SER A 33 -1.07 -3.85 14.35
CA SER A 33 -0.17 -4.50 15.31
C SER A 33 1.28 -4.09 14.99
N PRO A 34 2.15 -3.85 15.99
CA PRO A 34 3.58 -3.58 15.77
C PRO A 34 4.29 -4.66 14.96
N ASP A 35 3.81 -5.92 15.07
CA ASP A 35 4.38 -7.09 14.39
C ASP A 35 3.84 -7.30 12.96
N LEU A 36 3.00 -6.39 12.46
CA LEU A 36 2.41 -6.54 11.13
C LEU A 36 3.49 -6.37 10.05
N ASN A 37 3.64 -7.39 9.20
CA ASN A 37 4.45 -7.28 8.00
C ASN A 37 3.73 -6.39 6.97
N ILE A 38 4.12 -5.12 6.91
CA ILE A 38 3.53 -4.10 6.03
C ILE A 38 3.63 -4.49 4.55
N GLN A 39 4.76 -5.02 4.09
CA GLN A 39 4.88 -5.47 2.70
C GLN A 39 3.85 -6.53 2.34
N LYS A 40 3.70 -7.54 3.19
CA LYS A 40 2.71 -8.60 2.99
C LYS A 40 1.30 -8.03 3.03
N GLY A 41 1.01 -7.13 3.97
CA GLY A 41 -0.29 -6.46 4.07
C GLY A 41 -0.64 -5.66 2.81
N TYR A 42 0.33 -4.93 2.25
CA TYR A 42 0.16 -4.17 1.02
C TYR A 42 -0.13 -5.08 -0.17
N LEU A 43 0.65 -6.16 -0.36
CA LEU A 43 0.42 -7.15 -1.42
C LEU A 43 -0.91 -7.90 -1.29
N GLN A 44 -1.44 -8.00 -0.07
CA GLN A 44 -2.74 -8.60 0.22
C GLN A 44 -3.90 -7.61 0.09
N GLY A 45 -3.65 -6.34 -0.19
CA GLY A 45 -4.71 -5.34 -0.32
C GLY A 45 -5.24 -4.75 0.97
N ARG A 46 -4.54 -4.92 2.09
CA ARG A 46 -4.98 -4.37 3.38
C ARG A 46 -4.98 -2.84 3.42
N PHE A 47 -4.24 -2.19 2.53
CA PHE A 47 -4.02 -0.74 2.54
C PHE A 47 -4.45 -0.06 1.25
N GLY A 48 -5.39 -0.66 0.51
CA GLY A 48 -5.77 -0.15 -0.81
C GLY A 48 -4.57 -0.02 -1.75
N GLY A 49 -4.75 0.69 -2.86
CA GLY A 49 -3.65 1.05 -3.77
C GLY A 49 -2.74 -0.11 -4.19
N ILE A 50 -3.26 -1.35 -4.21
CA ILE A 50 -2.51 -2.54 -4.65
C ILE A 50 -2.06 -2.26 -6.08
N PRO A 51 -0.78 -2.49 -6.41
CA PRO A 51 -0.36 -2.36 -7.79
C PRO A 51 -1.19 -3.33 -8.63
N PHE A 52 -1.84 -2.82 -9.67
CA PHE A 52 -2.35 -3.67 -10.73
C PHE A 52 -1.14 -4.22 -11.48
N LEU A 53 -0.59 -5.30 -10.95
CA LEU A 53 0.28 -6.18 -11.69
C LEU A 53 -0.65 -6.80 -12.73
N GLY A 54 -0.66 -6.29 -13.97
CA GLY A 54 -1.41 -6.92 -15.06
C GLY A 54 -0.98 -8.38 -15.27
N GLU A 55 -1.27 -8.97 -16.42
CA GLU A 55 -0.64 -10.25 -16.78
C GLU A 55 0.88 -10.06 -16.73
N LEU A 56 1.53 -10.53 -15.66
CA LEU A 56 2.97 -10.48 -15.49
C LEU A 56 3.68 -11.20 -16.65
N ASP A 57 2.98 -12.15 -17.28
CA ASP A 57 3.40 -12.90 -18.46
C ASP A 57 3.55 -12.02 -19.73
N GLN A 58 3.03 -10.79 -19.75
CA GLN A 58 3.22 -9.84 -20.87
C GLN A 58 4.31 -8.80 -20.61
N LEU A 59 4.97 -8.84 -19.45
CA LEU A 59 6.09 -7.97 -19.11
C LEU A 59 7.42 -8.73 -19.22
N GLY A 60 7.76 -9.16 -20.44
CA GLY A 60 9.12 -9.56 -20.84
C GLY A 60 9.31 -11.03 -21.16
#